data_AF-A0A1M4UVI2-F1
#
_entry.id   AF-A0A1M4UVI2-F1
#
_cell.length_a   1.000
_cell.length_b   1.000
_cell.length_c   1.000
_cell.angle_alpha   90.00
_cell.angle_beta   90.00
_cell.angle_gamma   90.00
#
_symmetry.space_group_name_H-M   'P 1'
#
loop_
_entity.id
_entity.type
_entity.pdbx_description
1 polymer ?
#
loop_
_entity_poly.entity_id
_entity_poly.type
_entity_poly.pdbx_seq_one_letter_code
_entity_poly.pdbx_strand_id
1 'polypeptide(L)'
;MRESSLSYIDVVYNVLENWYLKFAEITPKLIVGIIVFSLFVLTSKYLSLISVKIFHKLFPKSKKESSLRTLIGVFRFLIMLMGTFIALEIMGFSGFLWKFIGSLGVAGVIAGVALKDLVSSIFSGMLIGIDKAFKVGDYVTIGNNSGTVTEIGFLTTKVIADDGKKVYIPNQVIFNSPFYNFTASPQRKIYLNFEIPADQNVAKAQQSVLEVVRSLENVDHPETATAILTDLKQGVFNLQVKFPMVLGADMMLLKSIAYFEIKKRLDSEGIQLVTPTSISITDTNNMISKKQD
;
A
#
# COMPACT_ATOMS: atom_id res chain seq x y z
N MET A 1 37.94 -62.17 49.74
CA MET A 1 37.28 -61.99 48.43
C MET A 1 35.80 -62.32 48.58
N ARG A 2 34.90 -61.31 48.63
CA ARG A 2 33.44 -61.37 48.35
C ARG A 2 32.72 -60.20 49.04
N GLU A 3 32.96 -58.98 48.59
CA GLU A 3 32.10 -57.82 48.89
C GLU A 3 32.14 -56.86 47.70
N SER A 4 31.45 -57.19 46.61
CA SER A 4 31.17 -56.27 45.50
C SER A 4 30.13 -56.80 44.50
N SER A 5 29.32 -57.81 44.84
CA SER A 5 28.29 -58.37 43.94
C SER A 5 26.87 -57.85 44.21
N LEU A 6 26.63 -57.18 45.35
CA LEU A 6 25.38 -56.45 45.67
C LEU A 6 25.34 -55.03 45.05
N SER A 7 25.97 -54.84 43.89
CA SER A 7 26.14 -53.50 43.30
C SER A 7 25.57 -53.34 41.88
N TYR A 8 25.26 -54.42 41.18
CA TYR A 8 24.70 -54.36 39.82
C TYR A 8 23.28 -54.89 39.74
N ILE A 9 23.02 -56.02 40.41
CA ILE A 9 21.70 -56.65 40.41
C ILE A 9 20.67 -55.71 41.08
N ASP A 10 21.04 -55.09 42.20
CA ASP A 10 20.18 -54.13 42.91
C ASP A 10 19.92 -52.85 42.10
N VAL A 11 20.91 -52.38 41.33
CA VAL A 11 20.72 -51.25 40.41
C VAL A 11 19.75 -51.62 39.30
N VAL A 12 19.87 -52.81 38.72
CA VAL A 12 18.95 -53.31 37.69
C VAL A 12 17.52 -53.48 38.25
N TYR A 13 17.38 -54.07 39.44
CA TYR A 13 16.07 -54.18 40.11
C TYR A 13 15.45 -52.82 40.39
N ASN A 14 16.21 -51.87 40.92
CA ASN A 14 15.73 -50.50 41.17
C ASN A 14 15.30 -49.79 39.87
N VAL A 15 15.98 -50.03 38.75
CA VAL A 15 15.59 -49.49 37.44
C VAL A 15 14.29 -50.13 36.96
N LEU A 16 14.16 -51.46 37.06
CA LEU A 16 12.97 -52.21 36.67
C LEU A 16 11.75 -51.83 37.53
N GLU A 17 11.94 -51.70 38.84
CA GLU A 17 10.91 -51.26 39.76
C GLU A 17 10.48 -49.83 39.44
N ASN A 18 11.42 -48.90 39.23
CA ASN A 18 11.09 -47.54 38.79
C ASN A 18 10.35 -47.50 37.45
N TRP A 19 10.69 -48.37 36.50
CA TRP A 19 9.97 -48.46 35.23
C TRP A 19 8.56 -48.99 35.42
N TYR A 20 8.39 -50.03 36.24
CA TYR A 20 7.09 -50.59 36.58
C TYR A 20 6.20 -49.57 37.31
N LEU A 21 6.75 -48.85 38.30
CA LEU A 21 6.04 -47.81 39.04
C LEU A 21 5.60 -46.67 38.12
N LYS A 22 6.48 -46.19 37.23
CA LYS A 22 6.13 -45.18 36.22
C LYS A 22 5.06 -45.66 35.24
N PHE A 23 5.15 -46.93 34.81
CA PHE A 23 4.16 -47.53 33.92
C PHE A 23 2.79 -47.65 34.61
N ALA A 24 2.78 -48.11 35.86
CA ALA A 24 1.58 -48.21 36.69
C ALA A 24 0.95 -46.83 36.96
N GLU A 25 1.76 -45.78 37.12
CA GLU A 25 1.29 -44.41 37.31
C GLU A 25 0.74 -43.77 36.01
N ILE A 26 1.33 -44.07 34.86
CA ILE A 26 0.90 -43.58 33.54
C ILE A 26 -0.39 -44.27 33.08
N THR A 27 -0.58 -45.55 33.39
CA THR A 27 -1.75 -46.34 32.96
C THR A 27 -3.11 -45.66 33.27
N PRO A 28 -3.40 -45.22 34.50
CA PRO A 28 -4.66 -44.52 34.79
C PRO A 28 -4.76 -43.17 34.07
N LYS A 29 -3.65 -42.42 33.93
CA LYS A 29 -3.62 -41.15 33.19
C LYS A 29 -3.96 -41.35 31.70
N LEU A 30 -3.47 -42.43 31.09
CA LEU A 30 -3.82 -42.81 29.72
C LEU A 30 -5.31 -43.12 29.59
N ILE A 31 -5.87 -43.91 30.51
CA ILE A 31 -7.29 -44.27 30.51
C ILE A 31 -8.16 -43.02 30.62
N VAL A 32 -7.88 -42.14 31.59
CA VAL A 32 -8.64 -40.89 31.77
C VAL A 32 -8.51 -39.99 30.53
N GLY A 33 -7.30 -39.86 29.98
CA GLY A 33 -7.07 -39.11 28.75
C GLY A 33 -7.88 -39.63 27.55
N ILE A 34 -7.95 -40.95 27.37
CA ILE A 34 -8.75 -41.59 26.30
C ILE A 34 -10.25 -41.33 26.51
N ILE A 35 -10.73 -41.43 27.76
CA ILE A 35 -12.12 -41.14 28.11
C ILE A 35 -12.47 -39.69 27.77
N VAL A 36 -11.63 -38.74 28.20
CA VAL A 36 -11.83 -37.32 27.92
C VAL A 36 -11.77 -37.04 26.42
N PHE A 37 -10.82 -37.60 25.69
CA PHE A 37 -10.75 -37.47 24.24
C PHE A 37 -12.01 -38.00 23.55
N SER A 38 -12.49 -39.18 23.96
CA SER A 38 -13.73 -39.77 23.45
C SER A 38 -14.95 -38.86 23.72
N LEU A 39 -15.01 -38.26 24.91
CA LEU A 39 -16.05 -37.28 25.24
C LEU A 39 -16.00 -36.06 24.31
N PHE A 40 -14.81 -35.53 24.01
CA PHE A 40 -14.65 -34.44 23.03
C PHE A 40 -15.08 -34.85 21.61
N VAL A 41 -14.78 -36.07 21.18
CA VAL A 41 -15.23 -36.59 19.87
C VAL A 41 -16.75 -36.68 19.81
N LEU A 42 -17.39 -37.16 20.88
CA LEU A 42 -18.84 -37.26 21.00
C LEU A 42 -19.50 -35.87 21.02
N THR A 43 -18.98 -34.96 21.87
CA THR A 43 -19.46 -33.59 21.95
C THR A 43 -19.30 -32.86 20.62
N SER A 44 -18.18 -33.05 19.92
CA SER A 44 -17.95 -32.46 18.59
C SER A 44 -18.97 -32.94 17.55
N LYS A 45 -19.31 -34.24 17.56
CA LYS A 45 -20.39 -34.77 16.71
C LYS A 45 -21.76 -34.20 17.09
N TYR A 46 -22.06 -34.13 18.39
CA TYR A 46 -23.35 -33.64 18.88
C TYR A 46 -23.54 -32.14 18.58
N LEU A 47 -22.52 -31.33 18.85
CA LEU A 47 -22.52 -29.89 18.58
C LEU A 47 -22.63 -29.61 17.08
N SER A 48 -21.94 -30.39 16.25
CA SER A 48 -22.07 -30.32 14.79
C SER A 48 -23.51 -30.56 14.30
N LEU A 49 -24.27 -31.47 14.92
CA LEU A 49 -25.67 -31.73 14.57
C LEU A 49 -26.59 -30.60 15.04
N ILE A 50 -26.33 -30.04 16.23
CA ILE A 50 -27.07 -28.88 16.75
C ILE A 50 -26.83 -27.64 15.88
N SER A 51 -25.58 -27.38 15.47
CA SER A 51 -25.23 -26.26 14.60
C SER A 51 -25.99 -26.31 13.28
N VAL A 52 -26.16 -27.51 12.68
CA VAL A 52 -26.99 -27.67 11.47
C VAL A 52 -28.46 -27.29 11.73
N LYS A 53 -29.04 -27.75 12.85
CA LYS A 53 -30.44 -27.45 13.21
C LYS A 53 -30.68 -25.96 13.51
N ILE A 54 -29.80 -25.34 14.29
CA ILE A 54 -29.89 -23.92 14.63
C ILE A 54 -29.75 -23.07 13.36
N PHE A 55 -28.82 -23.43 12.47
CA PHE A 55 -28.60 -22.66 11.25
C PHE A 55 -29.79 -22.73 10.29
N HIS A 56 -30.41 -23.92 10.10
CA HIS A 56 -31.64 -24.05 9.31
C HIS A 56 -32.79 -23.23 9.90
N LYS A 57 -32.85 -23.08 11.24
CA LYS A 57 -33.87 -22.29 11.93
C LYS A 57 -33.64 -20.77 11.82
N LEU A 58 -32.39 -20.31 11.87
CA LEU A 58 -32.03 -18.89 11.79
C LEU A 58 -31.95 -18.35 10.35
N PHE A 59 -31.63 -19.20 9.37
CA PHE A 59 -31.45 -18.78 7.97
C PHE A 59 -32.20 -19.67 6.97
N PRO A 60 -33.55 -19.70 7.01
CA PRO A 60 -34.37 -20.58 6.17
C PRO A 60 -34.30 -20.30 4.65
N LYS A 61 -33.68 -19.17 4.23
CA LYS A 61 -33.53 -18.78 2.81
C LYS A 61 -32.09 -18.90 2.27
N SER A 62 -31.14 -19.43 3.05
CA SER A 62 -29.74 -19.53 2.59
C SER A 62 -29.51 -20.75 1.70
N LYS A 63 -29.40 -20.55 0.38
CA LYS A 63 -29.12 -21.60 -0.62
C LYS A 63 -27.65 -22.08 -0.65
N LYS A 64 -26.79 -21.64 0.28
CA LYS A 64 -25.36 -22.01 0.31
C LYS A 64 -25.09 -23.15 1.30
N GLU A 65 -25.54 -24.36 0.98
CA GLU A 65 -25.24 -25.54 1.81
C GLU A 65 -23.74 -25.84 1.90
N SER A 66 -22.95 -25.47 0.88
CA SER A 66 -21.50 -25.73 0.87
C SER A 66 -20.74 -24.90 1.91
N SER A 67 -21.03 -23.61 2.03
CA SER A 67 -20.35 -22.72 3.00
C SER A 67 -20.64 -23.14 4.45
N LEU A 68 -21.83 -23.70 4.69
CA LEU A 68 -22.24 -24.20 5.99
C LEU A 68 -21.48 -25.44 6.43
N ARG A 69 -21.34 -26.41 5.52
CA ARG A 69 -20.55 -27.62 5.78
C ARG A 69 -19.10 -27.27 6.08
N THR A 70 -18.52 -26.30 5.37
CA THR A 70 -17.17 -25.81 5.66
C THR A 70 -17.08 -25.19 7.06
N LEU A 71 -18.00 -24.30 7.42
CA LEU A 71 -17.98 -23.62 8.73
C LEU A 71 -18.11 -24.62 9.89
N ILE A 72 -19.04 -25.57 9.78
CA ILE A 72 -19.23 -26.65 10.77
C ILE A 72 -17.98 -27.53 10.85
N GLY A 73 -17.35 -27.84 9.71
CA GLY A 73 -16.09 -28.56 9.64
C GLY A 73 -14.97 -27.86 10.41
N VAL A 74 -14.84 -26.53 10.26
CA VAL A 74 -13.86 -25.71 11.00
C VAL A 74 -14.12 -25.75 12.51
N PHE A 75 -15.37 -25.54 12.94
CA PHE A 75 -15.71 -25.63 14.38
C PHE A 75 -15.44 -27.01 14.96
N ARG A 76 -15.80 -28.08 14.23
CA ARG A 76 -15.52 -29.47 14.62
C ARG A 76 -14.02 -29.72 14.75
N PHE A 77 -13.23 -29.21 13.79
CA PHE A 77 -11.78 -29.31 13.83
C PHE A 77 -11.20 -28.59 15.06
N LEU A 78 -11.65 -27.38 15.38
CA LEU A 78 -11.18 -26.63 16.55
C LEU A 78 -11.52 -27.34 17.87
N ILE A 79 -12.73 -27.88 18.00
CA ILE A 79 -13.13 -28.64 19.20
C ILE A 79 -12.30 -29.92 19.34
N MET A 80 -12.06 -30.63 18.23
CA MET A 80 -11.20 -31.82 18.21
C MET A 80 -9.76 -31.48 18.58
N LEU A 81 -9.23 -30.38 18.05
CA LEU A 81 -7.88 -29.89 18.36
C LEU A 81 -7.76 -29.59 19.86
N MET A 82 -8.71 -28.86 20.43
CA MET A 82 -8.74 -28.53 21.86
C MET A 82 -8.86 -29.78 22.73
N GLY A 83 -9.74 -30.72 22.36
CA GLY A 83 -9.89 -32.00 23.05
C GLY A 83 -8.62 -32.85 23.00
N THR A 84 -7.88 -32.80 21.89
CA THR A 84 -6.58 -33.47 21.74
C THR A 84 -5.55 -32.89 22.71
N PHE A 85 -5.47 -31.56 22.82
CA PHE A 85 -4.54 -30.91 23.75
C PHE A 85 -4.84 -31.27 25.21
N ILE A 86 -6.11 -31.17 25.62
CA ILE A 86 -6.53 -31.49 27.00
C ILE A 86 -6.27 -32.97 27.31
N ALA A 87 -6.57 -33.88 26.38
CA ALA A 87 -6.30 -35.30 26.56
C ALA A 87 -4.80 -35.59 26.75
N LEU A 88 -3.95 -35.02 25.89
CA LEU A 88 -2.50 -35.19 25.98
C LEU A 88 -1.89 -34.58 27.25
N GLU A 89 -2.47 -33.49 27.77
CA GLU A 89 -2.10 -32.92 29.06
C GLU A 89 -2.42 -33.88 30.22
N ILE A 90 -3.64 -34.42 30.27
CA ILE A 90 -4.07 -35.40 31.28
C ILE A 90 -3.21 -36.67 31.25
N MET A 91 -2.82 -37.10 30.06
CA MET A 91 -1.93 -38.26 29.87
C MET A 91 -0.49 -38.04 30.37
N GLY A 92 -0.14 -36.81 30.77
CA GLY A 92 1.21 -36.48 31.23
C GLY A 92 2.20 -36.16 30.11
N PHE A 93 1.73 -35.99 28.87
CA PHE A 93 2.56 -35.59 27.73
C PHE A 93 2.72 -34.06 27.60
N SER A 94 2.34 -33.29 28.61
CA SER A 94 2.42 -31.82 28.61
C SER A 94 3.82 -31.30 28.28
N GLY A 95 4.88 -31.94 28.78
CA GLY A 95 6.27 -31.55 28.47
C GLY A 95 6.63 -31.70 26.98
N PHE A 96 6.11 -32.74 26.31
CA PHE A 96 6.27 -32.90 24.86
C PHE A 96 5.42 -31.88 24.10
N LEU A 97 4.17 -31.67 24.53
CA LEU A 97 3.26 -30.68 23.94
C LEU A 97 3.86 -29.28 23.94
N TRP A 98 4.38 -28.81 25.08
CA TRP A 98 4.97 -27.47 25.18
C TRP A 98 6.19 -27.30 24.27
N LYS A 99 7.04 -28.33 24.15
CA LYS A 99 8.17 -28.32 23.21
C LYS A 99 7.71 -28.28 21.76
N PHE A 100 6.69 -29.08 21.43
CA PHE A 100 6.12 -29.11 20.09
C PHE A 100 5.46 -27.78 19.72
N ILE A 101 4.63 -27.22 20.61
CA ILE A 101 4.03 -25.89 20.47
C ILE A 101 5.11 -24.81 20.35
N GLY A 102 6.17 -24.87 21.15
CA GLY A 102 7.30 -23.96 21.05
C GLY A 102 7.95 -23.99 19.67
N SER A 103 8.19 -25.19 19.13
CA SER A 103 8.76 -25.36 17.78
C SER A 103 7.82 -24.88 16.67
N LEU A 104 6.52 -25.20 16.77
CA LEU A 104 5.49 -24.70 15.86
C LEU A 104 5.34 -23.18 15.94
N GLY A 105 5.51 -22.60 17.13
CA GLY A 105 5.49 -21.16 17.34
C GLY A 105 6.62 -20.48 16.57
N VAL A 106 7.84 -20.99 16.68
CA VAL A 106 8.99 -20.47 15.90
C VAL A 106 8.76 -20.61 14.40
N ALA A 107 8.30 -21.78 13.93
CA ALA A 107 7.98 -22.00 12.53
C ALA A 107 6.87 -21.04 12.04
N GLY A 108 5.84 -20.82 12.88
CA GLY A 108 4.75 -19.89 12.61
C GLY A 108 5.20 -18.44 12.52
N VAL A 109 6.14 -18.00 13.36
CA VAL A 109 6.74 -16.66 13.26
C VAL A 109 7.50 -16.50 11.95
N ILE A 110 8.32 -17.47 11.57
CA ILE A 110 9.07 -17.44 10.30
C ILE A 110 8.11 -17.37 9.11
N ALA A 111 7.08 -18.23 9.09
CA ALA A 111 6.05 -18.20 8.05
C ALA A 111 5.28 -16.88 8.03
N GLY A 112 4.94 -16.32 9.19
CA GLY A 112 4.25 -15.04 9.32
C GLY A 112 5.09 -13.88 8.79
N VAL A 113 6.38 -13.85 9.09
CA VAL A 113 7.32 -12.86 8.54
C VAL A 113 7.41 -12.98 7.02
N ALA A 114 7.48 -14.21 6.49
CA ALA A 114 7.53 -14.45 5.05
C ALA A 114 6.25 -14.00 4.32
N LEU A 115 5.08 -14.11 4.97
CA LEU A 115 3.78 -13.76 4.40
C LEU A 115 3.34 -12.32 4.69
N LYS A 116 4.13 -11.56 5.46
CA LYS A 116 3.77 -10.21 5.94
C LYS A 116 3.33 -9.28 4.81
N ASP A 117 4.07 -9.24 3.71
CA ASP A 117 3.79 -8.31 2.60
C ASP A 117 2.54 -8.71 1.79
N LEU A 118 2.28 -10.02 1.67
CA LEU A 118 1.05 -10.50 1.04
C LEU A 118 -0.15 -10.07 1.86
N VAL A 119 -0.12 -10.30 3.18
CA VAL A 119 -1.20 -9.91 4.09
C VAL A 119 -1.39 -8.39 4.09
N SER A 120 -0.31 -7.61 4.14
CA SER A 120 -0.38 -6.16 4.07
C SER A 120 -1.03 -5.69 2.76
N SER A 121 -0.67 -6.28 1.62
CA SER A 121 -1.26 -5.92 0.32
C SER A 121 -2.75 -6.24 0.25
N ILE A 122 -3.20 -7.33 0.89
CA ILE A 122 -4.61 -7.69 1.00
C ILE A 122 -5.39 -6.63 1.78
N PHE A 123 -4.91 -6.28 2.98
CA PHE A 123 -5.58 -5.29 3.83
C PHE A 123 -5.60 -3.92 3.17
N SER A 124 -4.48 -3.52 2.55
CA SER A 124 -4.41 -2.32 1.71
C SER A 124 -5.45 -2.35 0.59
N GLY A 125 -5.56 -3.43 -0.18
CA GLY A 125 -6.57 -3.54 -1.24
C GLY A 125 -8.00 -3.33 -0.73
N MET A 126 -8.33 -3.95 0.41
CA MET A 126 -9.63 -3.77 1.06
C MET A 126 -9.87 -2.32 1.50
N LEU A 127 -8.85 -1.68 2.07
CA LEU A 127 -8.94 -0.31 2.57
C LEU A 127 -9.10 0.72 1.43
N ILE A 128 -8.42 0.54 0.28
CA ILE A 128 -8.65 1.38 -0.92
C ILE A 128 -10.14 1.35 -1.30
N GLY A 129 -10.77 0.16 -1.25
CA GLY A 129 -12.18 0.01 -1.60
C GLY A 129 -13.14 0.64 -0.59
N ILE A 130 -12.79 0.60 0.71
CA ILE A 130 -13.60 1.17 1.80
C ILE A 130 -13.49 2.70 1.80
N ASP A 131 -12.27 3.23 1.83
CA ASP A 131 -12.01 4.68 1.88
C ASP A 131 -12.31 5.37 0.55
N LYS A 132 -12.41 4.60 -0.55
CA LYS A 132 -12.64 5.09 -1.91
C LYS A 132 -11.69 6.21 -2.29
N ALA A 133 -10.44 6.12 -1.84
CA ALA A 133 -9.35 7.06 -2.12
C ALA A 133 -9.20 7.37 -3.62
N PHE A 134 -9.41 6.37 -4.47
CA PHE A 134 -9.57 6.49 -5.91
C PHE A 134 -10.41 5.34 -6.43
N LYS A 135 -10.94 5.48 -7.64
CA LYS A 135 -11.79 4.50 -8.31
C LYS A 135 -11.18 4.08 -9.65
N VAL A 136 -11.70 2.99 -10.20
CA VAL A 136 -11.41 2.62 -11.59
C VAL A 136 -11.88 3.75 -12.50
N GLY A 137 -10.99 4.19 -13.40
CA GLY A 137 -11.17 5.35 -14.26
C GLY A 137 -10.50 6.63 -13.74
N ASP A 138 -10.07 6.68 -12.48
CA ASP A 138 -9.36 7.85 -11.95
C ASP A 138 -7.92 7.90 -12.49
N TYR A 139 -7.49 9.11 -12.86
CA TYR A 139 -6.09 9.41 -13.13
C TYR A 139 -5.34 9.69 -11.82
N VAL A 140 -4.31 8.87 -11.54
CA VAL A 140 -3.54 8.89 -10.30
C VAL A 140 -2.03 8.89 -10.57
N THR A 141 -1.27 9.47 -9.64
CA THR A 141 0.18 9.27 -9.56
C THR A 141 0.53 8.54 -8.29
N ILE A 142 1.19 7.39 -8.43
CA ILE A 142 1.65 6.55 -7.34
C ILE A 142 3.15 6.32 -7.52
N GLY A 143 3.96 6.90 -6.62
CA GLY A 143 5.41 6.94 -6.79
C GLY A 143 5.78 7.68 -8.08
N ASN A 144 6.51 7.00 -8.97
CA ASN A 144 6.94 7.55 -10.26
C ASN A 144 6.03 7.18 -11.43
N ASN A 145 4.90 6.52 -11.16
CA ASN A 145 3.98 6.06 -12.21
C ASN A 145 2.72 6.93 -12.20
N SER A 146 2.47 7.63 -13.29
CA SER A 146 1.26 8.41 -13.55
C SER A 146 0.42 7.72 -14.62
N GLY A 147 -0.89 7.65 -14.41
CA GLY A 147 -1.79 7.02 -15.36
C GLY A 147 -3.20 6.78 -14.85
N THR A 148 -4.00 6.10 -15.66
CA THR A 148 -5.41 5.81 -15.36
C THR A 148 -5.58 4.44 -14.72
N VAL A 149 -6.29 4.38 -13.60
CA VAL A 149 -6.58 3.12 -12.89
C VAL A 149 -7.56 2.29 -13.72
N THR A 150 -7.17 1.05 -14.04
CA THR A 150 -8.01 0.12 -14.81
C THR A 150 -8.71 -0.91 -13.92
N GLU A 151 -8.06 -1.35 -12.85
CA GLU A 151 -8.60 -2.39 -11.98
C GLU A 151 -7.95 -2.30 -10.60
N ILE A 152 -8.75 -2.45 -9.56
CA ILE A 152 -8.28 -2.57 -8.18
C ILE A 152 -8.43 -4.05 -7.80
N GLY A 153 -7.34 -4.78 -7.82
CA GLY A 153 -7.29 -6.19 -7.45
C GLY A 153 -7.08 -6.38 -5.94
N PHE A 154 -7.12 -7.64 -5.51
CA PHE A 154 -6.95 -8.01 -4.10
C PHE A 154 -5.55 -7.68 -3.56
N LEU A 155 -4.50 -7.94 -4.36
CA LEU A 155 -3.10 -7.69 -3.99
C LEU A 155 -2.50 -6.47 -4.69
N THR A 156 -2.94 -6.19 -5.92
CA THR A 156 -2.32 -5.18 -6.78
C THR A 156 -3.39 -4.32 -7.47
N THR A 157 -3.08 -3.03 -7.64
CA THR A 157 -3.83 -2.11 -8.49
C THR A 157 -3.15 -2.00 -9.85
N LYS A 158 -3.95 -2.05 -10.92
CA LYS A 158 -3.47 -2.01 -12.31
C LYS A 158 -3.71 -0.62 -12.88
N VAL A 159 -2.64 0.03 -13.33
CA VAL A 159 -2.66 1.37 -13.92
C VAL A 159 -2.15 1.30 -15.36
N ILE A 160 -2.82 1.96 -16.30
CA ILE A 160 -2.24 2.21 -17.62
C ILE A 160 -1.51 3.54 -17.53
N ALA A 161 -0.19 3.51 -17.66
CA ALA A 161 0.65 4.70 -17.67
C ALA A 161 0.45 5.50 -18.97
N ASP A 162 0.86 6.76 -18.97
CA ASP A 162 0.73 7.65 -20.14
C ASP A 162 1.46 7.13 -21.38
N ASP A 163 2.51 6.33 -21.20
CA ASP A 163 3.25 5.65 -22.27
C ASP A 163 2.58 4.36 -22.77
N GLY A 164 1.37 4.06 -22.28
CA GLY A 164 0.57 2.89 -22.64
C GLY A 164 0.95 1.61 -21.90
N LYS A 165 1.96 1.61 -21.02
CA LYS A 165 2.35 0.41 -20.26
C LYS A 165 1.35 0.11 -19.17
N LYS A 166 1.08 -1.19 -18.96
CA LYS A 166 0.28 -1.67 -17.84
C LYS A 166 1.17 -1.91 -16.62
N VAL A 167 1.04 -1.03 -15.63
CA VAL A 167 1.80 -1.07 -14.37
C VAL A 167 0.99 -1.80 -13.31
N TYR A 168 1.61 -2.78 -12.66
CA TYR A 168 1.02 -3.55 -11.56
C TYR A 168 1.65 -3.08 -10.25
N ILE A 169 0.88 -2.36 -9.44
CA ILE A 169 1.37 -1.75 -8.20
C ILE A 169 0.83 -2.55 -7.02
N PRO A 170 1.67 -3.12 -6.14
CA PRO A 170 1.20 -3.75 -4.92
C PRO A 170 0.43 -2.74 -4.07
N ASN A 171 -0.73 -3.13 -3.55
CA ASN A 171 -1.61 -2.21 -2.82
C ASN A 171 -0.92 -1.67 -1.55
N GLN A 172 -0.01 -2.44 -0.94
CA GLN A 172 0.80 -1.99 0.20
C GLN A 172 1.64 -0.75 -0.13
N VAL A 173 2.17 -0.63 -1.35
CA VAL A 173 2.97 0.54 -1.77
C VAL A 173 2.10 1.80 -1.79
N ILE A 174 0.84 1.67 -2.20
CA ILE A 174 -0.13 2.77 -2.29
C ILE A 174 -0.46 3.32 -0.91
N PHE A 175 -0.53 2.48 0.12
CA PHE A 175 -0.80 2.93 1.49
C PHE A 175 0.44 3.39 2.25
N ASN A 176 1.61 2.86 1.91
CA ASN A 176 2.86 3.21 2.58
C ASN A 176 3.51 4.49 2.03
N SER A 177 2.96 5.07 0.97
CA SER A 177 3.50 6.26 0.32
C SER A 177 2.38 7.21 -0.10
N PRO A 178 2.61 8.53 -0.10
CA PRO A 178 1.64 9.47 -0.62
C PRO A 178 1.36 9.18 -2.10
N PHE A 179 0.09 9.28 -2.48
CA PHE A 179 -0.37 9.23 -3.87
C PHE A 179 -1.23 10.45 -4.17
N TYR A 180 -1.31 10.82 -5.44
CA TYR A 180 -2.10 11.96 -5.89
C TYR A 180 -3.24 11.45 -6.76
N ASN A 181 -4.48 11.67 -6.34
CA ASN A 181 -5.66 11.47 -7.20
C ASN A 181 -6.02 12.81 -7.83
N PHE A 182 -5.73 12.95 -9.12
CA PHE A 182 -6.02 14.18 -9.82
C PHE A 182 -7.53 14.30 -10.08
N THR A 183 -8.24 13.19 -10.26
CA THR A 183 -9.66 13.16 -10.68
C THR A 183 -10.60 13.49 -9.54
N ALA A 184 -10.20 13.18 -8.30
CA ALA A 184 -11.00 13.49 -7.11
C ALA A 184 -11.07 14.99 -6.76
N SER A 185 -10.11 15.81 -7.19
CA SER A 185 -10.14 17.25 -6.90
C SER A 185 -11.08 18.00 -7.85
N PRO A 186 -12.11 18.73 -7.36
CA PRO A 186 -13.08 19.43 -8.20
C PRO A 186 -12.48 20.64 -8.93
N GLN A 187 -11.38 21.20 -8.43
CA GLN A 187 -10.64 22.27 -9.07
C GLN A 187 -9.17 21.87 -9.21
N ARG A 188 -8.64 22.01 -10.41
CA ARG A 188 -7.21 21.85 -10.70
C ARG A 188 -6.66 23.19 -11.15
N LYS A 189 -5.48 23.55 -10.66
CA LYS A 189 -4.80 24.80 -11.03
C LYS A 189 -3.55 24.49 -11.84
N ILE A 190 -3.40 25.20 -12.96
CA ILE A 190 -2.18 25.21 -13.76
C ILE A 190 -1.30 26.34 -13.26
N TYR A 191 0.00 26.07 -13.18
CA TYR A 191 1.05 27.03 -12.86
C TYR A 191 1.98 27.13 -14.06
N LEU A 192 2.14 28.34 -14.59
CA LEU A 192 3.12 28.66 -15.64
C LEU A 192 4.05 29.74 -15.08
N ASN A 193 5.36 29.59 -15.31
CA ASN A 193 6.35 30.58 -14.90
C ASN A 193 7.00 31.16 -16.16
N PHE A 194 7.10 32.49 -16.19
CA PHE A 194 7.74 33.24 -17.25
C PHE A 194 8.80 34.15 -16.65
N GLU A 195 9.92 34.31 -17.33
CA GLU A 195 11.00 35.18 -16.92
C GLU A 195 11.02 36.42 -17.81
N ILE A 196 10.87 37.59 -17.18
CA ILE A 196 10.76 38.89 -17.85
C ILE A 196 11.90 39.77 -17.34
N PRO A 197 12.78 40.28 -18.21
CA PRO A 197 13.85 41.16 -17.76
C PRO A 197 13.28 42.51 -17.26
N ALA A 198 13.96 43.10 -16.29
CA ALA A 198 13.48 44.27 -15.54
C ALA A 198 13.42 45.56 -16.37
N ASP A 199 14.05 45.58 -17.54
CA ASP A 199 13.98 46.65 -18.53
C ASP A 199 12.65 46.66 -19.31
N GLN A 200 11.88 45.57 -19.25
CA GLN A 200 10.57 45.46 -19.88
C GLN A 200 9.45 46.03 -19.01
N ASN A 201 8.32 46.35 -19.64
CA ASN A 201 7.12 46.77 -18.92
C ASN A 201 6.40 45.57 -18.31
N VAL A 202 6.80 45.22 -17.08
CA VAL A 202 6.28 44.07 -16.33
C VAL A 202 4.78 44.20 -16.03
N ALA A 203 4.30 45.39 -15.72
CA ALA A 203 2.87 45.62 -15.45
C ALA A 203 2.01 45.34 -16.68
N LYS A 204 2.47 45.79 -17.86
CA LYS A 204 1.83 45.48 -19.14
C LYS A 204 1.86 43.97 -19.40
N ALA A 205 3.00 43.32 -19.18
CA ALA A 205 3.12 41.87 -19.34
C ALA A 205 2.12 41.10 -18.46
N GLN A 206 2.00 41.46 -17.17
CA GLN A 206 1.03 40.85 -16.25
C GLN A 206 -0.40 40.92 -16.78
N GLN A 207 -0.80 42.11 -17.26
CA GLN A 207 -2.13 42.32 -17.79
C GLN A 207 -2.37 41.51 -19.07
N SER A 208 -1.42 41.55 -20.02
CA SER A 208 -1.55 40.84 -21.29
C SER A 208 -1.62 39.33 -21.12
N VAL A 209 -0.81 38.77 -20.21
CA VAL A 209 -0.87 37.34 -19.91
C VAL A 209 -2.19 36.96 -19.25
N LEU A 210 -2.71 37.79 -18.34
CA LEU A 210 -3.99 37.54 -17.69
C LEU A 210 -5.16 37.58 -18.67
N GLU A 211 -5.15 38.53 -19.63
CA GLU A 211 -6.15 38.63 -20.69
C GLU A 211 -6.15 37.40 -21.61
N VAL A 212 -4.98 36.90 -22.01
CA VAL A 212 -4.85 35.67 -22.81
C VAL A 212 -5.41 34.48 -22.04
N VAL A 213 -5.00 34.28 -20.79
CA VAL A 213 -5.46 33.14 -20.01
C VAL A 213 -6.98 33.16 -19.82
N ARG A 214 -7.57 34.35 -19.66
CA ARG A 214 -9.03 34.51 -19.55
C ARG A 214 -9.79 34.21 -20.84
N SER A 215 -9.14 34.27 -22.00
CA SER A 215 -9.76 33.97 -23.29
C SER A 215 -9.54 32.52 -23.75
N LEU A 216 -8.71 31.74 -23.05
CA LEU A 216 -8.47 30.34 -23.39
C LEU A 216 -9.69 29.46 -23.11
N GLU A 217 -9.95 28.56 -24.05
CA GLU A 217 -10.93 27.48 -23.87
C GLU A 217 -10.42 26.48 -22.81
N ASN A 218 -11.33 25.89 -22.03
CA ASN A 218 -11.03 24.95 -20.92
C ASN A 218 -10.36 25.55 -19.67
N VAL A 219 -10.35 26.88 -19.54
CA VAL A 219 -10.08 27.55 -18.26
C VAL A 219 -11.38 27.64 -17.46
N ASP A 220 -11.37 27.07 -16.26
CA ASP A 220 -12.51 27.13 -15.36
C ASP A 220 -12.44 28.42 -14.52
N HIS A 221 -13.57 29.11 -14.31
CA HIS A 221 -13.64 30.37 -13.55
C HIS A 221 -12.49 31.37 -13.90
N PRO A 222 -12.39 31.83 -15.17
CA PRO A 222 -11.27 32.64 -15.67
C PRO A 222 -11.03 33.94 -14.88
N GLU A 223 -12.05 34.47 -14.22
CA GLU A 223 -11.96 35.63 -13.33
C GLU A 223 -10.99 35.41 -12.16
N THR A 224 -10.82 34.16 -11.72
CA THR A 224 -9.93 33.76 -10.62
C THR A 224 -8.47 33.59 -11.04
N ALA A 225 -8.17 33.71 -12.33
CA ALA A 225 -6.80 33.68 -12.83
C ALA A 225 -5.98 34.82 -12.21
N THR A 226 -4.73 34.53 -11.85
CA THR A 226 -3.82 35.49 -11.20
C THR A 226 -2.45 35.45 -11.87
N ALA A 227 -1.84 36.63 -12.03
CA ALA A 227 -0.51 36.82 -12.58
C ALA A 227 0.33 37.58 -11.54
N ILE A 228 1.22 36.88 -10.83
CA ILE A 228 1.93 37.40 -9.66
C ILE A 228 3.43 37.35 -9.89
N LEU A 229 4.13 38.44 -9.58
CA LEU A 229 5.59 38.46 -9.54
C LEU A 229 6.06 37.76 -8.27
N THR A 230 6.82 36.68 -8.43
CA THR A 230 7.20 35.80 -7.33
C THR A 230 8.60 36.13 -6.80
N ASP A 231 9.52 36.52 -7.69
CA ASP A 231 10.91 36.76 -7.35
C ASP A 231 11.56 37.75 -8.34
N LEU A 232 12.65 38.39 -7.92
CA LEU A 232 13.52 39.24 -8.75
C LEU A 232 14.97 38.82 -8.53
N LYS A 233 15.59 38.23 -9.56
CA LYS A 233 16.99 37.77 -9.52
C LYS A 233 17.75 38.28 -10.72
N GLN A 234 18.93 38.86 -10.49
CA GLN A 234 19.84 39.31 -11.56
C GLN A 234 19.18 40.24 -12.60
N GLY A 235 18.23 41.07 -12.17
CA GLY A 235 17.48 41.95 -13.07
C GLY A 235 16.40 41.23 -13.90
N VAL A 236 15.96 40.04 -13.49
CA VAL A 236 14.89 39.27 -14.13
C VAL A 236 13.77 39.01 -13.13
N PHE A 237 12.55 39.39 -13.47
CA PHE A 237 11.34 39.09 -12.71
C PHE A 237 10.79 37.72 -13.11
N ASN A 238 10.43 36.90 -12.11
CA ASN A 238 9.69 35.67 -12.33
C ASN A 238 8.18 35.93 -12.21
N LEU A 239 7.49 35.93 -13.34
CA LEU A 239 6.04 36.06 -13.43
C LEU A 239 5.39 34.67 -13.37
N GLN A 240 4.68 34.39 -12.27
CA GLN A 240 3.92 33.17 -12.11
C GLN A 240 2.44 33.40 -12.40
N VAL A 241 1.91 32.62 -13.33
CA VAL A 241 0.54 32.67 -13.81
C VAL A 241 -0.18 31.43 -13.30
N LYS A 242 -1.31 31.65 -12.61
CA LYS A 242 -2.12 30.61 -12.00
C LYS A 242 -3.54 30.71 -12.51
N PHE A 243 -4.07 29.62 -13.03
CA PHE A 243 -5.47 29.58 -13.47
C PHE A 243 -6.09 28.20 -13.26
N PRO A 244 -7.39 28.13 -12.96
CA PRO A 244 -8.08 26.85 -12.87
C PRO A 244 -8.33 26.24 -14.25
N MET A 245 -8.36 24.92 -14.34
CA MET A 245 -8.73 24.19 -15.56
C MET A 245 -10.06 23.47 -15.35
N VAL A 246 -10.81 23.30 -16.44
CA VAL A 246 -12.04 22.51 -16.47
C VAL A 246 -11.73 21.03 -16.19
N LEU A 247 -12.60 20.38 -15.42
CA LEU A 247 -12.46 18.97 -15.09
C LEU A 247 -12.52 18.11 -16.37
N GLY A 248 -11.55 17.22 -16.56
CA GLY A 248 -11.49 16.33 -17.73
C GLY A 248 -10.79 16.91 -18.96
N ALA A 249 -10.43 18.21 -18.95
CA ALA A 249 -9.55 18.75 -19.98
C ALA A 249 -8.13 18.16 -19.87
N ASP A 250 -7.44 18.06 -21.01
CA ASP A 250 -6.04 17.65 -21.04
C ASP A 250 -5.16 18.81 -20.53
N MET A 251 -4.61 18.63 -19.32
CA MET A 251 -3.74 19.61 -18.67
C MET A 251 -2.48 19.90 -19.49
N MET A 252 -1.93 18.90 -20.17
CA MET A 252 -0.70 19.06 -20.94
C MET A 252 -0.96 19.87 -22.19
N LEU A 253 -2.04 19.55 -22.91
CA LEU A 253 -2.46 20.30 -24.08
C LEU A 253 -2.80 21.75 -23.72
N LEU A 254 -3.57 21.98 -22.66
CA LEU A 254 -3.95 23.33 -22.21
C LEU A 254 -2.72 24.16 -21.80
N LYS A 255 -1.74 23.55 -21.11
CA LYS A 255 -0.45 24.21 -20.83
C LYS A 255 0.27 24.60 -22.11
N SER A 256 0.34 23.70 -23.09
CA SER A 256 1.03 23.97 -24.37
C SER A 256 0.37 25.13 -25.13
N ILE A 257 -0.97 25.13 -25.22
CA ILE A 257 -1.73 26.20 -25.87
C ILE A 257 -1.51 27.52 -25.12
N ALA A 258 -1.59 27.51 -23.79
CA ALA A 258 -1.37 28.69 -22.97
C ALA A 258 0.03 29.27 -23.18
N TYR A 259 1.09 28.43 -23.16
CA TYR A 259 2.45 28.89 -23.45
C TYR A 259 2.57 29.57 -24.82
N PHE A 260 1.96 28.98 -25.86
CA PHE A 260 2.03 29.50 -27.21
C PHE A 260 1.30 30.83 -27.37
N GLU A 261 0.04 30.92 -26.92
CA GLU A 261 -0.76 32.14 -27.03
C GLU A 261 -0.21 33.28 -26.16
N ILE A 262 0.28 32.97 -24.96
CA ILE A 262 0.94 33.96 -24.09
C ILE A 262 2.19 34.50 -24.79
N LYS A 263 3.05 33.62 -25.33
CA LYS A 263 4.26 34.05 -26.04
C LYS A 263 3.91 34.94 -27.24
N LYS A 264 2.98 34.49 -28.08
CA LYS A 264 2.53 35.23 -29.27
C LYS A 264 2.00 36.62 -28.90
N ARG A 265 1.24 36.73 -27.81
CA ARG A 265 0.73 38.02 -27.32
C ARG A 265 1.86 38.92 -26.85
N LEU A 266 2.77 38.42 -26.01
CA LEU A 266 3.90 39.19 -25.50
C LEU A 266 4.80 39.70 -26.63
N ASP A 267 5.11 38.85 -27.62
CA ASP A 267 5.89 39.21 -28.80
C ASP A 267 5.21 40.34 -29.61
N SER A 268 3.89 40.27 -29.80
CA SER A 268 3.13 41.30 -30.53
C SER A 268 3.10 42.66 -29.83
N GLU A 269 3.30 42.67 -28.52
CA GLU A 269 3.36 43.89 -27.71
C GLU A 269 4.79 44.40 -27.47
N GLY A 270 5.78 43.72 -28.07
CA GLY A 270 7.20 44.04 -27.96
C GLY A 270 7.85 43.62 -26.65
N ILE A 271 7.19 42.78 -25.84
CA ILE A 271 7.71 42.33 -24.54
C ILE A 271 8.53 41.06 -24.76
N GLN A 272 9.86 41.19 -24.68
CA GLN A 272 10.76 40.06 -24.86
C GLN A 272 10.91 39.26 -23.56
N LEU A 273 10.71 37.95 -23.65
CA LEU A 273 11.07 37.03 -22.59
C LEU A 273 12.59 36.84 -22.54
N VAL A 274 13.12 36.47 -21.38
CA VAL A 274 14.55 36.17 -21.25
C VAL A 274 14.90 35.03 -22.20
N THR A 275 15.85 35.31 -23.09
CA THR A 275 16.59 34.28 -23.83
C THR A 275 17.95 34.11 -23.15
N PRO A 276 18.54 32.91 -23.14
CA PRO A 276 19.89 32.75 -22.62
C PRO A 276 20.81 33.69 -23.41
N THR A 277 21.34 34.72 -22.74
CA THR A 277 22.19 35.72 -23.38
C THR A 277 23.42 35.01 -23.94
N SER A 278 23.57 34.97 -25.27
CA SER A 278 24.85 34.65 -25.88
C SER A 278 25.79 35.82 -25.61
N ILE A 279 26.68 35.68 -24.64
CA ILE A 279 27.70 36.69 -24.35
C ILE A 279 28.69 36.67 -25.52
N SER A 280 28.52 37.56 -26.50
CA SER A 280 29.57 37.83 -27.47
C SER A 280 30.62 38.72 -26.80
N ILE A 281 31.68 38.09 -26.30
CA ILE A 281 32.87 38.80 -25.82
C ILE A 281 33.47 39.48 -27.07
N THR A 282 33.26 40.79 -27.20
CA THR A 282 34.03 41.58 -28.16
C THR A 282 35.40 41.78 -27.54
N ASP A 283 36.40 41.06 -28.04
CA ASP A 283 37.80 41.23 -27.64
C ASP A 283 38.23 42.69 -27.87
N THR A 284 38.31 43.46 -26.78
CA THR A 284 38.79 44.85 -26.77
C THR A 284 40.28 44.97 -27.03
N ASN A 285 40.99 43.86 -27.24
CA ASN A 285 42.44 43.84 -27.47
C ASN A 285 42.87 44.48 -28.80
N ASN A 286 41.97 44.74 -29.75
CA ASN A 286 42.33 45.36 -31.03
C ASN A 286 42.26 46.90 -31.06
N MET A 287 41.89 47.57 -29.95
CA MET A 287 41.89 49.04 -29.89
C MET A 287 43.19 49.65 -29.33
N ILE A 288 44.08 48.85 -28.74
CA ILE A 288 45.35 49.35 -28.18
C ILE A 288 46.49 49.31 -29.22
N SER A 289 46.42 48.46 -30.25
CA SER A 289 47.48 48.32 -31.26
C SER A 289 47.48 49.41 -32.36
N LYS A 290 46.53 50.35 -32.38
CA LYS A 290 46.42 51.38 -33.43
C LYS A 290 46.78 52.80 -32.99
N LYS A 291 47.36 52.94 -31.80
CA LYS A 291 47.81 54.24 -31.25
C LYS A 291 49.32 54.35 -31.03
N GLN A 292 50.08 53.35 -31.46
CA GLN A 292 51.54 53.39 -31.59
C GLN A 292 51.86 52.90 -33.00
N ASP A 293 51.80 53.83 -33.95
CA ASP A 293 52.65 53.96 -35.14
C ASP A 293 52.22 55.20 -35.94
#